data_AF-A0A0K1QB51-F1
#
_entry.id   AF-A0A0K1QB51-F1
#
_cell.length_a   1.000
_cell.length_b   1.000
_cell.length_c   1.000
_cell.angle_alpha   90.00
_cell.angle_beta   90.00
_cell.angle_gamma   90.00
#
_symmetry.space_group_name_H-M   'P 1'
#
loop_
_entity.id
_entity.type
_entity.pdbx_description
1 polymer ?
#
loop_
_entity_poly.entity_id
_entity_poly.type
_entity_poly.pdbx_seq_one_letter_code
_entity_poly.pdbx_strand_id
1 'polypeptide(L)'
;MLHAYIARAHSLSETEFVQAYPDPVLVFVPSDADDEQRRAFRTRMAPQVAGPTTLPRSADRLELLPIRKRPGGIYPDNISVGRTRATDLHLSHPQVSKMHGYFNKDESGAWAFTDTGATNGTFVNGLRIAQKTRVELGERAQISFGSYECMFLMGKALRIFLTGFPAE
;
A
#
# COMPACT_ATOMS: atom_id res chain seq x y z
N MET A 1 14.40 -0.38 -2.79
CA MET A 1 13.52 -1.36 -2.10
C MET A 1 12.88 -2.30 -3.11
N LEU A 2 12.16 -1.79 -4.12
CA LEU A 2 11.54 -2.59 -5.21
C LEU A 2 12.50 -3.57 -5.90
N HIS A 3 13.64 -3.11 -6.43
CA HIS A 3 14.62 -3.98 -7.09
C HIS A 3 15.07 -5.17 -6.23
N ALA A 4 15.26 -4.95 -4.92
CA ALA A 4 15.62 -6.03 -4.00
C ALA A 4 14.49 -7.06 -3.83
N TYR A 5 13.22 -6.61 -3.77
CA TYR A 5 12.07 -7.50 -3.74
C TYR A 5 11.94 -8.32 -5.04
N ILE A 6 12.12 -7.68 -6.20
CA ILE A 6 12.07 -8.35 -7.51
C ILE A 6 13.19 -9.40 -7.62
N ALA A 7 14.45 -9.01 -7.39
CA ALA A 7 15.59 -9.92 -7.46
C ALA A 7 15.40 -11.13 -6.52
N ARG A 8 14.91 -10.89 -5.30
CA ARG A 8 14.63 -11.94 -4.33
C ARG A 8 13.48 -12.84 -4.76
N ALA A 9 12.40 -12.30 -5.34
CA ALA A 9 11.28 -13.08 -5.84
C ALA A 9 11.68 -14.07 -6.95
N HIS A 10 12.63 -13.67 -7.81
CA HIS A 10 13.20 -14.54 -8.85
C HIS A 10 14.21 -15.56 -8.31
N SER A 11 15.05 -15.17 -7.35
CA SER A 11 16.13 -16.03 -6.82
C SER A 11 15.69 -17.06 -5.78
N LEU A 12 14.59 -16.82 -5.07
CA LEU A 12 14.13 -17.68 -3.98
C LEU A 12 12.94 -18.57 -4.42
N SER A 13 12.85 -19.76 -3.82
CA SER A 13 11.62 -20.56 -3.88
C SER A 13 10.44 -19.81 -3.23
N GLU A 14 9.22 -20.26 -3.48
CA GLU A 14 8.02 -19.66 -2.86
C GLU A 14 8.11 -19.67 -1.32
N THR A 15 8.47 -20.81 -0.73
CA THR A 15 8.58 -20.98 0.72
C THR A 15 9.64 -20.05 1.32
N GLU A 16 10.83 -19.99 0.72
CA GLU A 16 11.92 -19.13 1.20
C GLU A 16 11.54 -17.64 1.10
N PHE A 17 10.89 -17.25 0.01
CA PHE A 17 10.44 -15.87 -0.17
C PHE A 17 9.38 -15.49 0.88
N VAL A 18 8.38 -16.33 1.11
CA VAL A 18 7.34 -16.11 2.12
C VAL A 18 7.94 -16.02 3.53
N GLN A 19 8.94 -16.85 3.83
CA GLN A 19 9.66 -16.77 5.10
C GLN A 19 10.48 -15.48 5.25
N ALA A 20 11.12 -15.02 4.17
CA ALA A 20 11.89 -13.77 4.18
C ALA A 20 11.01 -12.51 4.22
N TYR A 21 9.80 -12.59 3.68
CA TYR A 21 8.83 -11.48 3.59
C TYR A 21 7.46 -11.90 4.15
N PRO A 22 7.34 -12.11 5.48
CA PRO A 22 6.13 -12.64 6.09
C PRO A 22 5.00 -11.61 6.20
N ASP A 23 5.32 -10.32 6.14
CA ASP A 23 4.33 -9.25 6.25
C ASP A 23 3.69 -8.98 4.88
N PRO A 24 2.36 -8.80 4.82
CA PRO A 24 1.72 -8.35 3.60
C PRO A 24 2.23 -6.98 3.17
N VAL A 25 2.10 -6.68 1.89
CA VAL A 25 2.58 -5.43 1.30
C VAL A 25 1.45 -4.74 0.56
N LEU A 26 1.33 -3.43 0.76
CA LEU A 26 0.54 -2.58 -0.11
C LEU A 26 1.39 -2.20 -1.33
N VAL A 27 0.91 -2.53 -2.51
CA VAL A 27 1.52 -2.15 -3.79
C VAL A 27 0.69 -1.04 -4.41
N PHE A 28 1.31 0.12 -4.61
CA PHE A 28 0.72 1.23 -5.33
C PHE A 28 1.33 1.30 -6.74
N VAL A 29 0.46 1.52 -7.72
CA VAL A 29 0.86 1.89 -9.08
C VAL A 29 0.56 3.39 -9.20
N PRO A 30 1.55 4.28 -9.06
CA PRO A 30 1.30 5.71 -9.16
C PRO A 30 0.78 6.05 -10.55
N SER A 31 -0.39 6.70 -10.60
CA SER A 31 -0.85 7.36 -11.81
C SER A 31 -0.26 8.77 -11.92
N ASP A 32 -0.24 9.34 -13.13
CA ASP A 32 0.16 10.73 -13.32
C ASP A 32 -0.74 11.71 -12.54
N ALA A 33 -2.03 11.37 -12.40
CA ALA A 33 -2.96 12.12 -11.58
C ALA A 33 -2.60 12.10 -10.09
N ASP A 34 -2.17 10.94 -9.56
CA ASP A 34 -1.73 10.83 -8.16
C ASP A 34 -0.47 11.67 -7.90
N ASP A 35 0.47 11.69 -8.85
CA ASP A 35 1.70 12.47 -8.75
C ASP A 35 1.43 13.98 -8.79
N GLU A 36 0.56 14.45 -9.68
CA GLU A 36 0.15 15.85 -9.73
C GLU A 36 -0.53 16.28 -8.43
N GLN A 37 -1.47 15.46 -7.95
CA GLN A 37 -2.17 15.68 -6.69
C GLN A 37 -1.17 15.74 -5.53
N ARG A 38 -0.18 14.83 -5.44
CA ARG A 38 0.85 14.85 -4.40
C ARG A 38 1.76 16.08 -4.46
N ARG A 39 2.13 16.55 -5.67
CA ARG A 39 3.00 17.71 -5.89
C ARG A 39 2.31 19.03 -5.57
N ALA A 40 1.02 19.17 -5.90
CA ALA A 40 0.24 20.39 -5.67
C ALA A 40 0.19 20.82 -4.19
N PHE A 41 0.35 19.88 -3.25
CA PHE A 41 0.33 20.14 -1.81
C PHE A 41 1.72 20.29 -1.15
N ARG A 42 2.82 20.14 -1.89
CA ARG A 42 4.15 20.57 -1.39
C ARG A 42 4.31 22.06 -1.70
N THR A 43 4.49 22.90 -0.67
CA THR A 43 4.65 24.36 -0.80
C THR A 43 5.56 24.74 -1.97
N ARG A 44 5.01 25.52 -2.93
CA ARG A 44 5.70 25.98 -4.14
C ARG A 44 6.81 26.98 -3.82
N MET A 45 8.01 26.72 -4.34
CA MET A 45 8.82 27.73 -5.04
C MET A 45 8.83 27.33 -6.53
N ALA A 46 8.57 28.27 -7.43
CA ALA A 46 8.28 28.09 -8.88
C ALA A 46 9.57 28.05 -9.77
N PRO A 47 9.50 27.90 -11.12
CA PRO A 47 8.69 27.01 -11.97
C PRO A 47 9.51 26.12 -12.96
N GLN A 48 8.92 24.96 -13.28
CA GLN A 48 8.69 24.30 -14.60
C GLN A 48 9.80 24.10 -15.67
N VAL A 49 9.99 22.84 -16.08
CA VAL A 49 10.07 22.41 -17.50
C VAL A 49 9.39 21.04 -17.64
N ALA A 50 8.40 20.91 -18.52
CA ALA A 50 7.82 19.64 -18.94
C ALA A 50 8.43 19.23 -20.29
N GLY A 51 9.24 18.17 -20.29
CA GLY A 51 9.72 17.51 -21.51
C GLY A 51 8.73 16.45 -22.01
N PRO A 52 8.92 15.89 -23.21
CA PRO A 52 8.00 14.93 -23.80
C PRO A 52 7.92 13.65 -22.93
N THR A 53 6.72 13.36 -22.43
CA THR A 53 6.43 12.17 -21.62
C THR A 53 6.44 10.92 -22.48
N THR A 54 7.58 10.23 -22.54
CA THR A 54 7.60 8.80 -22.87
C THR A 54 6.81 8.05 -21.81
N LEU A 55 5.82 7.24 -22.21
CA LEU A 55 5.07 6.36 -21.31
C LEU A 55 6.07 5.59 -20.43
N PRO A 56 5.94 5.63 -19.09
CA PRO A 56 6.88 4.95 -18.22
C PRO A 56 6.72 3.43 -18.35
N ARG A 57 7.84 2.70 -18.33
CA ARG A 57 7.82 1.26 -18.05
C ARG A 57 7.18 1.10 -16.67
N SER A 58 6.06 0.40 -16.61
CA SER A 58 5.18 0.32 -15.44
C SER A 58 5.85 -0.23 -14.16
N ALA A 59 6.99 -0.91 -14.28
CA ALA A 59 7.77 -1.41 -13.15
C ALA A 59 8.45 -0.29 -12.36
N ASP A 60 8.97 0.75 -13.01
CA ASP A 60 9.88 1.74 -12.42
C ASP A 60 9.18 2.69 -11.43
N ARG A 61 7.84 2.63 -11.37
CA ARG A 61 7.01 3.49 -10.52
C ARG A 61 6.38 2.78 -9.34
N LEU A 62 6.50 1.46 -9.20
CA LEU A 62 5.79 0.74 -8.13
C LEU A 62 6.29 1.17 -6.75
N GLU A 63 5.37 1.59 -5.88
CA GLU A 63 5.66 1.84 -4.47
C GLU A 63 5.21 0.63 -3.65
N LEU A 64 6.14 0.01 -2.94
CA LEU A 64 5.90 -1.11 -2.03
C LEU A 64 5.93 -0.59 -0.59
N LEU A 65 4.85 -0.82 0.16
CA LEU A 65 4.75 -0.46 1.56
C LEU A 65 4.38 -1.69 2.41
N PRO A 66 5.35 -2.33 3.08
CA PRO A 66 5.08 -3.44 3.99
C PRO A 66 4.18 -3.01 5.15
N ILE A 67 3.17 -3.83 5.46
CA ILE A 67 2.23 -3.62 6.55
C ILE A 67 2.89 -4.06 7.84
N ARG A 68 3.60 -3.12 8.47
CA ARG A 68 4.36 -3.34 9.70
C ARG A 68 4.03 -2.31 10.75
N LYS A 69 3.98 -2.76 12.00
CA LYS A 69 3.92 -1.90 13.16
C LYS A 69 5.16 -1.01 13.22
N ARG A 70 5.00 0.28 13.50
CA ARG A 70 6.15 1.12 13.83
C ARG A 70 6.56 0.92 15.29
N PRO A 71 7.86 1.00 15.63
CA PRO A 71 8.30 1.08 17.02
C PRO A 71 7.63 2.26 17.73
N GLY A 72 7.05 2.03 18.90
CA GLY A 72 6.30 3.07 19.65
C GLY A 72 4.94 3.44 19.05
N GLY A 73 4.36 2.59 18.19
CA GLY A 73 2.97 2.73 17.73
C GLY A 73 1.97 2.74 18.89
N ILE A 74 0.95 3.60 18.79
CA ILE A 74 0.03 3.90 19.90
C ILE A 74 -0.92 2.72 20.20
N TYR A 75 -1.28 1.93 19.18
CA TYR A 75 -2.26 0.84 19.32
C TYR A 75 -1.54 -0.51 19.27
N PRO A 76 -1.43 -1.30 20.35
CA PRO A 76 -0.59 -2.51 20.40
C PRO A 76 -0.87 -3.52 19.27
N ASP A 77 -2.14 -3.79 19.01
CA ASP A 77 -2.56 -4.87 18.08
C ASP A 77 -3.00 -4.37 16.70
N ASN A 78 -2.96 -3.06 16.47
CA ASN A 78 -3.42 -2.44 15.24
C ASN A 78 -2.28 -1.72 14.52
N ILE A 79 -2.16 -1.96 13.22
CA ILE A 79 -1.26 -1.24 12.32
C ILE A 79 -2.08 -0.13 11.66
N SER A 80 -1.98 1.07 12.21
CA SER A 80 -2.74 2.23 11.77
C SER A 80 -2.29 2.71 10.38
N VAL A 81 -3.25 3.14 9.55
CA VAL A 81 -2.99 3.75 8.26
C VAL A 81 -3.68 5.11 8.16
N GLY A 82 -2.99 6.08 7.58
CA GLY A 82 -3.53 7.42 7.41
C GLY A 82 -2.55 8.44 6.85
N ARG A 83 -3.05 9.65 6.62
CA ARG A 83 -2.27 10.76 6.07
C ARG A 83 -1.37 11.46 7.08
N THR A 84 -1.57 11.24 8.38
CA THR A 84 -0.66 11.81 9.38
C THR A 84 0.60 10.96 9.53
N ARG A 85 1.73 11.59 9.84
CA ARG A 85 2.97 10.87 10.22
C ARG A 85 2.84 10.11 11.55
N ALA A 86 1.75 10.34 12.29
CA ALA A 86 1.44 9.64 13.53
C ALA A 86 0.84 8.23 13.30
N THR A 87 0.60 7.77 12.07
CA THR A 87 0.20 6.39 11.77
C THR A 87 1.41 5.46 11.56
N ASP A 88 1.19 4.15 11.63
CA ASP A 88 2.20 3.12 11.29
C ASP A 88 2.49 3.15 9.78
N LEU A 89 1.43 3.19 8.97
CA LEU A 89 1.48 3.35 7.52
C LEU A 89 1.08 4.77 7.16
N HIS A 90 2.07 5.59 6.82
CA HIS A 90 1.87 6.97 6.43
C HIS A 90 1.64 7.08 4.92
N LEU A 91 0.40 7.39 4.52
CA LEU A 91 0.00 7.60 3.13
C LEU A 91 -0.26 9.09 2.90
N SER A 92 0.73 9.81 2.38
CA SER A 92 0.64 11.26 2.16
C SER A 92 -0.21 11.63 0.93
N HIS A 93 -1.50 11.30 0.96
CA HIS A 93 -2.42 11.55 -0.15
C HIS A 93 -3.71 12.23 0.33
N PRO A 94 -4.20 13.31 -0.33
CA PRO A 94 -5.35 14.09 0.16
C PRO A 94 -6.64 13.30 0.36
N GLN A 95 -6.84 12.23 -0.40
CA GLN A 95 -8.01 11.34 -0.26
C GLN A 95 -7.97 10.51 1.03
N VAL A 96 -6.81 10.41 1.66
CA VAL A 96 -6.61 9.64 2.88
C VAL A 96 -6.85 10.53 4.09
N SER A 97 -7.76 10.11 4.96
CA SER A 97 -8.01 10.73 6.27
C SER A 97 -6.76 10.72 7.15
N LYS A 98 -6.65 11.64 8.12
CA LYS A 98 -5.51 11.69 9.05
C LYS A 98 -5.31 10.34 9.74
N MET A 99 -6.37 9.78 10.31
CA MET A 99 -6.49 8.39 10.71
C MET A 99 -7.58 7.77 9.82
N HIS A 100 -7.22 6.85 8.94
CA HIS A 100 -8.15 6.28 7.96
C HIS A 100 -8.72 4.95 8.44
N GLY A 101 -7.85 4.12 9.00
CA GLY A 101 -8.21 2.81 9.48
C GLY A 101 -7.01 2.09 10.07
N TYR A 102 -7.17 0.80 10.27
CA TYR A 102 -6.07 -0.05 10.71
C TYR A 102 -6.18 -1.44 10.10
N PHE A 103 -5.01 -2.02 9.86
CA PHE A 103 -4.85 -3.44 9.61
C PHE A 103 -4.61 -4.15 10.93
N ASN A 104 -5.15 -5.34 11.06
CA ASN A 104 -4.80 -6.23 12.15
C ASN A 104 -4.88 -7.69 11.71
N LYS A 105 -4.17 -8.52 12.45
CA LYS A 105 -4.09 -9.95 12.22
C LYS A 105 -4.71 -10.65 13.42
N ASP A 106 -5.61 -11.60 13.19
CA ASP A 106 -6.14 -12.42 14.29
C ASP A 106 -5.20 -13.58 14.65
N GLU A 107 -5.61 -14.36 15.64
CA GLU A 107 -4.87 -15.51 16.16
C GLU A 107 -4.64 -16.61 15.12
N SER A 108 -5.50 -16.70 14.10
CA SER A 108 -5.34 -17.67 13.00
C SER A 108 -4.31 -17.21 11.95
N GLY A 109 -3.89 -15.94 12.02
CA GLY A 109 -3.03 -15.32 11.03
C GLY A 109 -3.78 -14.62 9.90
N ALA A 110 -5.12 -14.59 9.92
CA ALA A 110 -5.91 -13.92 8.91
C ALA A 110 -5.85 -12.40 9.11
N TRP A 111 -5.63 -11.71 8.00
CA TRP A 111 -5.54 -10.26 7.96
C TRP A 111 -6.91 -9.64 7.72
N ALA A 112 -7.15 -8.50 8.34
CA ALA A 112 -8.35 -7.72 8.11
C ALA A 112 -8.03 -6.22 8.08
N PHE A 113 -8.97 -5.47 7.51
CA PHE A 113 -8.99 -4.03 7.55
C PHE A 113 -10.24 -3.51 8.27
N THR A 114 -10.11 -2.40 8.99
CA THR A 114 -11.23 -1.66 9.57
C THR A 114 -11.11 -0.17 9.27
N ASP A 115 -12.14 0.40 8.64
CA ASP A 115 -12.27 1.85 8.42
C ASP A 115 -12.74 2.55 9.69
N THR A 116 -12.08 3.63 10.13
CA THR A 116 -12.41 4.31 11.40
C THR A 116 -13.45 5.44 11.27
N GLY A 117 -14.11 5.56 10.13
CA GLY A 117 -14.95 6.70 9.77
C GLY A 117 -14.23 7.67 8.83
N ALA A 118 -13.47 7.16 7.88
CA ALA A 118 -12.73 7.98 6.93
C ALA A 118 -13.68 8.83 6.06
N THR A 119 -13.28 10.06 5.76
CA THR A 119 -14.10 11.04 5.04
C THR A 119 -14.56 10.53 3.68
N ASN A 120 -13.65 9.95 2.90
CA ASN A 120 -13.95 9.42 1.56
C ASN A 120 -14.34 7.92 1.60
N GLY A 121 -14.25 7.29 2.78
CA GLY A 121 -14.46 5.87 2.99
C GLY A 121 -13.37 4.97 2.38
N THR A 122 -13.48 3.69 2.72
CA THR A 122 -12.65 2.61 2.19
C THR A 122 -13.47 1.68 1.30
N PHE A 123 -12.84 1.18 0.24
CA PHE A 123 -13.39 0.16 -0.65
C PHE A 123 -12.46 -1.05 -0.65
N VAL A 124 -13.05 -2.24 -0.62
CA VAL A 124 -12.32 -3.51 -0.75
C VAL A 124 -12.93 -4.26 -1.94
N ASN A 125 -12.10 -4.58 -2.93
CA ASN A 125 -12.52 -5.20 -4.20
C ASN A 125 -13.67 -4.45 -4.88
N GLY A 126 -13.58 -3.11 -4.90
CA GLY A 126 -14.59 -2.22 -5.49
C GLY A 126 -15.85 -2.00 -4.65
N LEU A 127 -16.02 -2.72 -3.54
CA LEU A 127 -17.18 -2.59 -2.66
C LEU A 127 -16.84 -1.68 -1.47
N ARG A 128 -17.68 -0.67 -1.23
CA ARG A 128 -17.53 0.21 -0.07
C ARG A 128 -17.80 -0.57 1.20
N ILE A 129 -16.85 -0.59 2.13
CA ILE A 129 -17.03 -1.27 3.41
C ILE A 129 -17.76 -0.37 4.41
N ALA A 130 -18.48 -0.98 5.34
CA ALA A 130 -19.09 -0.25 6.44
C ALA A 130 -18.02 0.29 7.40
N GLN A 131 -18.25 1.48 7.93
CA GLN A 131 -17.37 2.08 8.93
C GLN A 131 -17.38 1.25 10.22
N LYS A 132 -16.22 1.13 10.87
CA LYS A 132 -16.02 0.37 12.12
C LYS A 132 -16.36 -1.12 12.00
N THR A 133 -16.45 -1.65 10.78
CA THR A 133 -16.63 -3.07 10.51
C THR A 133 -15.31 -3.68 10.09
N ARG A 134 -14.96 -4.80 10.71
CA ARG A 134 -13.82 -5.64 10.33
C ARG A 134 -14.16 -6.36 9.02
N VAL A 135 -13.31 -6.19 8.01
CA VAL A 135 -13.41 -6.90 6.74
C VAL A 135 -12.14 -7.71 6.54
N GLU A 136 -12.29 -9.03 6.43
CA GLU A 136 -11.18 -9.94 6.18
C GLU A 136 -10.60 -9.72 4.78
N LEU A 137 -9.27 -9.84 4.69
CA LEU A 137 -8.50 -9.74 3.47
C LEU A 137 -7.93 -11.14 3.17
N GLY A 138 -8.23 -11.66 1.99
CA GLY A 138 -7.57 -12.87 1.49
C GLY A 138 -6.13 -12.60 1.05
N GLU A 139 -5.49 -13.60 0.44
CA GLU A 139 -4.11 -13.51 -0.08
C GLU A 139 -3.84 -12.29 -0.99
N ARG A 140 -4.88 -11.84 -1.69
CA ARG A 140 -4.89 -10.61 -2.49
C ARG A 140 -6.20 -9.85 -2.30
N ALA A 141 -6.12 -8.52 -2.23
CA ALA A 141 -7.29 -7.65 -2.27
C ALA A 141 -6.93 -6.31 -2.91
N GLN A 142 -7.85 -5.72 -3.67
CA GLN A 142 -7.75 -4.33 -4.09
C GLN A 142 -8.34 -3.46 -2.97
N ILE A 143 -7.61 -2.46 -2.51
CA ILE A 143 -8.06 -1.55 -1.44
C ILE A 143 -7.95 -0.11 -1.95
N SER A 144 -9.04 0.63 -1.83
CA SER A 144 -9.07 2.06 -2.19
C SER A 144 -9.41 2.91 -0.97
N PHE A 145 -8.58 3.91 -0.71
CA PHE A 145 -8.76 4.93 0.33
C PHE A 145 -9.31 6.21 -0.33
N GLY A 146 -10.63 6.32 -0.45
CA GLY A 146 -11.24 7.20 -1.44
C GLY A 146 -10.81 6.78 -2.86
N SER A 147 -10.32 7.71 -3.67
CA SER A 147 -9.81 7.39 -5.02
C SER A 147 -8.36 6.87 -5.05
N TYR A 148 -7.70 6.74 -3.90
CA TYR A 148 -6.30 6.35 -3.82
C TYR A 148 -6.18 4.83 -3.64
N GLU A 149 -5.77 4.15 -4.71
CA GLU A 149 -5.86 2.70 -4.84
C GLU A 149 -4.52 1.97 -4.62
N CYS A 150 -4.61 0.78 -4.03
CA CYS A 150 -3.50 -0.16 -3.91
C CYS A 150 -3.96 -1.61 -3.98
N MET A 151 -2.99 -2.51 -4.16
CA MET A 151 -3.17 -3.93 -3.94
C MET A 151 -2.58 -4.32 -2.59
N PHE A 152 -3.37 -4.97 -1.74
CA PHE A 152 -2.89 -5.78 -0.64
C PHE A 152 -2.45 -7.14 -1.16
N LEU A 153 -1.19 -7.53 -0.89
CA LEU A 153 -0.63 -8.81 -1.30
C LEU A 153 0.09 -9.49 -0.13
N MET A 154 -0.31 -10.72 0.18
CA MET A 154 0.45 -11.60 1.07
C MET A 154 1.68 -12.19 0.36
N GLY A 155 2.61 -12.79 1.11
CA GLY A 155 3.93 -13.19 0.58
C GLY A 155 3.89 -14.01 -0.71
N LYS A 156 2.97 -14.98 -0.81
CA LYS A 156 2.79 -15.79 -2.03
C LYS A 156 2.30 -14.94 -3.21
N ALA A 157 1.22 -14.18 -2.99
CA ALA A 157 0.65 -13.31 -4.02
C ALA A 157 1.63 -12.22 -4.47
N LEU A 158 2.42 -11.68 -3.53
CA LEU A 158 3.47 -10.70 -3.79
C LEU A 158 4.57 -11.29 -4.67
N ARG A 159 5.05 -12.51 -4.38
CA ARG A 159 6.06 -13.17 -5.23
C ARG A 159 5.56 -13.33 -6.66
N ILE A 160 4.34 -13.86 -6.82
CA ILE A 160 3.71 -14.05 -8.15
C ILE A 160 3.65 -12.71 -8.90
N PHE A 161 3.17 -11.65 -8.22
CA PHE A 161 3.11 -10.31 -8.79
C PHE A 161 4.48 -9.82 -9.25
N LEU A 162 5.50 -9.94 -8.41
CA LEU A 162 6.86 -9.44 -8.70
C LEU A 162 7.59 -10.24 -9.79
N THR A 163 7.36 -11.55 -9.88
CA THR A 163 7.96 -12.39 -10.94
C THR A 163 7.42 -12.07 -12.34
N GLY A 164 6.32 -11.33 -12.45
CA GLY A 164 5.82 -10.78 -13.71
C GLY A 164 6.69 -9.64 -14.28
N PHE A 165 7.68 -9.15 -13.52
CA PHE A 165 8.60 -8.09 -13.92
C PHE A 165 10.01 -8.66 -14.14
N PRO A 166 10.80 -8.11 -15.09
CA PRO A 166 12.17 -8.57 -15.32
C PRO A 166 13.05 -8.34 -14.08
N ALA A 167 14.00 -9.23 -13.83
CA ALA A 167 14.89 -9.19 -12.67
C ALA A 167 15.99 -8.09 -12.72
N GLU A 168 16.04 -7.33 -13.83
CA GLU A 168 17.18 -6.53 -14.32
C GLU A 168 18.42 -7.34 -14.70
#